data_AF-A0A8R7U586-F1
#
_entry.id   AF-A0A8R7U586-F1
#
_cell.length_a   1.000
_cell.length_b   1.000
_cell.length_c   1.000
_cell.angle_alpha   90.00
_cell.angle_beta   90.00
_cell.angle_gamma   90.00
#
_symmetry.space_group_name_H-M   'P 1'
#
loop_
_entity.id
_entity.type
_entity.pdbx_description
1 polymer ?
#
loop_
_entity_poly.entity_id
_entity_poly.type
_entity_poly.pdbx_seq_one_letter_code
_entity_poly.pdbx_strand_id
1 'polypeptide(L)'
;MGSRLEHNPHLKIMKKILSLSYYHLSFHLRTCLLYLSIYPEDYEIHRDDPIWKWIAEDFITHTNPEGSLFEVGCGYFSEMVNSGMIQPCIDFKGVVTRCRLHDMVLGLICSLSSEENFVTILNHTQGYCISSPSNVRRLSIQNISEDDQTKPLASMSKSQVRSITTFPPAINQMFALSSFGVLRVLDLNGCHVAKK
;
A
#
# COMPACT_ATOMS: atom_id res chain seq x y z
N MET A 1 -1.69 20.96 -19.93
CA MET A 1 -2.47 21.74 -18.93
C MET A 1 -2.00 21.36 -17.53
N GLY A 2 -0.78 21.74 -17.11
CA GLY A 2 -0.12 21.12 -15.95
C GLY A 2 0.76 22.05 -15.12
N SER A 3 0.35 23.30 -14.90
CA SER A 3 1.20 24.28 -14.21
C SER A 3 0.47 25.22 -13.24
N ARG A 4 -0.67 24.81 -12.67
CA ARG A 4 -1.39 25.61 -11.66
C ARG A 4 -1.49 24.98 -10.27
N LEU A 5 -1.12 23.72 -10.10
CA LEU A 5 -1.23 23.02 -8.80
C LEU A 5 0.04 23.09 -7.95
N GLU A 6 1.22 23.33 -8.54
CA GLU A 6 2.49 23.34 -7.79
C GLU A 6 2.76 24.64 -7.02
N HIS A 7 1.98 25.70 -7.27
CA HIS A 7 2.19 27.03 -6.68
C HIS A 7 1.12 27.45 -5.67
N ASN A 8 0.23 26.55 -5.24
CA ASN A 8 -0.74 26.89 -4.19
C ASN A 8 -0.06 26.84 -2.80
N PRO A 9 0.12 27.98 -2.11
CA PRO A 9 0.79 28.03 -0.81
C PRO A 9 0.05 27.21 0.25
N HIS A 10 -1.28 27.10 0.14
CA HIS A 10 -2.10 26.29 1.05
C HIS A 10 -1.80 24.79 0.91
N LEU A 11 -1.63 24.29 -0.31
CA LEU A 11 -1.24 22.89 -0.56
C LEU A 11 0.14 22.58 0.04
N LYS A 12 1.10 23.52 -0.06
CA LYS A 12 2.44 23.37 0.54
C LYS A 12 2.36 23.29 2.08
N ILE A 13 1.54 24.14 2.70
CA ILE A 13 1.32 24.13 4.14
C ILE A 13 0.68 22.80 4.58
N MET A 14 -0.38 22.35 3.89
CA MET A 14 -1.04 21.08 4.21
C MET A 14 -0.10 19.88 4.08
N LYS A 15 0.71 19.81 3.02
CA LYS A 15 1.75 18.77 2.86
C LYS A 15 2.75 18.78 4.02
N LYS A 16 3.16 19.97 4.50
CA LYS A 16 4.06 20.11 5.65
C LYS A 16 3.42 19.63 6.95
N ILE A 17 2.18 20.03 7.23
CA ILE A 17 1.43 19.59 8.42
C ILE A 17 1.25 18.08 8.42
N LEU A 18 0.90 17.52 7.26
CA LEU A 18 0.72 16.08 7.11
C LEU A 18 2.03 15.32 7.30
N SER A 19 3.14 15.82 6.73
CA SER A 19 4.47 15.26 6.94
C SER A 19 4.88 15.27 8.42
N LEU A 20 4.64 16.39 9.13
CA LEU A 20 4.87 16.45 10.58
C LEU A 20 4.03 15.40 11.32
N SER A 21 2.74 15.30 10.97
CA SER A 21 1.83 14.33 11.58
C SER A 21 2.32 12.89 11.35
N TYR A 22 2.86 12.58 10.16
CA TYR A 22 3.47 11.29 9.87
C TYR A 22 4.69 11.02 10.77
N TYR A 23 5.59 12.00 10.92
CA TYR A 23 6.79 11.84 11.75
C TYR A 23 6.51 11.82 13.27
N HIS A 24 5.33 12.28 13.71
CA HIS A 24 4.87 12.13 15.08
C HIS A 24 4.37 10.72 15.41
N LEU A 25 4.06 9.89 14.40
CA LEU A 25 3.69 8.50 14.62
C LEU A 25 4.90 7.68 15.10
N SER A 26 4.62 6.66 15.91
CA SER A 26 5.63 5.67 16.30
C SER A 26 6.22 4.97 15.06
N PHE A 27 7.42 4.43 15.18
CA PHE A 27 8.10 3.77 14.06
C PHE A 27 7.25 2.65 13.44
N HIS A 28 6.65 1.80 14.26
CA HIS A 28 5.80 0.69 13.80
C HIS A 28 4.56 1.17 13.04
N LEU A 29 3.92 2.24 13.52
CA LEU A 29 2.78 2.85 12.83
C LEU A 29 3.20 3.45 11.49
N ARG A 30 4.34 4.13 11.42
CA ARG A 30 4.87 4.66 10.15
C ARG A 30 5.09 3.55 9.13
N THR A 31 5.70 2.43 9.52
CA THR A 31 5.89 1.27 8.63
C THR A 31 4.56 0.68 8.15
N CYS A 32 3.61 0.50 9.06
CA CYS A 32 2.27 -0.02 8.73
C CYS A 32 1.51 0.93 7.79
N LEU A 33 1.59 2.24 8.02
CA LEU A 33 0.98 3.27 7.18
C LEU A 33 1.64 3.35 5.81
N LEU A 34 2.97 3.30 5.74
CA LEU A 34 3.73 3.29 4.49
C LEU A 34 3.36 2.10 3.61
N TYR A 35 3.08 0.94 4.22
CA TYR A 35 2.61 -0.25 3.52
C TYR A 35 1.25 -0.07 2.84
N LEU A 36 0.40 0.84 3.33
CA LEU A 36 -0.89 1.12 2.68
C LEU A 36 -0.74 1.81 1.32
N SER A 37 0.46 2.27 0.94
CA SER A 37 0.76 2.76 -0.43
C SER A 37 0.51 1.72 -1.52
N ILE A 38 0.36 0.43 -1.17
CA ILE A 38 -0.01 -0.62 -2.12
C ILE A 38 -1.41 -0.38 -2.73
N TYR A 39 -2.32 0.27 -2.02
CA TYR A 39 -3.70 0.42 -2.47
C TYR A 39 -3.81 1.54 -3.52
N PRO A 40 -4.65 1.37 -4.55
CA PRO A 40 -4.89 2.43 -5.53
C PRO A 40 -5.65 3.61 -4.90
N GLU A 41 -5.65 4.73 -5.59
CA GLU A 41 -6.44 5.91 -5.22
C GLU A 41 -7.94 5.55 -5.11
N ASP A 42 -8.63 6.20 -4.16
CA ASP A 42 -10.05 5.95 -3.82
C ASP A 42 -10.43 4.51 -3.42
N TYR A 43 -9.45 3.62 -3.20
CA TYR A 43 -9.74 2.24 -2.86
C TYR A 43 -10.33 2.10 -1.46
N GLU A 44 -11.44 1.37 -1.37
CA GLU A 44 -12.10 1.07 -0.12
C GLU A 44 -11.54 -0.22 0.48
N ILE A 45 -10.80 -0.06 1.58
CA ILE A 45 -10.05 -1.12 2.24
C ILE A 45 -10.92 -1.74 3.33
N HIS A 46 -11.06 -3.06 3.38
CA HIS A 46 -11.67 -3.72 4.53
C HIS A 46 -10.70 -3.66 5.71
N ARG A 47 -11.18 -3.26 6.90
CA ARG A 47 -10.33 -2.96 8.07
C ARG A 47 -9.32 -4.07 8.40
N ASP A 48 -9.77 -5.32 8.28
CA ASP A 48 -8.99 -6.49 8.72
C ASP A 48 -7.88 -6.86 7.72
N ASP A 49 -8.02 -6.49 6.43
CA ASP A 49 -7.07 -6.82 5.36
C ASP A 49 -5.66 -6.25 5.59
N PRO A 50 -5.48 -4.94 5.88
CA PRO A 50 -4.16 -4.40 6.15
C PRO A 50 -3.57 -5.00 7.43
N ILE A 51 -4.39 -5.32 8.43
CA ILE A 51 -3.92 -5.93 9.68
C ILE A 51 -3.29 -7.29 9.40
N TRP A 52 -3.97 -8.17 8.68
CA TRP A 52 -3.41 -9.48 8.31
C TRP A 52 -2.14 -9.36 7.48
N LYS A 53 -2.07 -8.39 6.57
CA LYS A 53 -0.86 -8.12 5.79
C LYS A 53 0.29 -7.62 6.65
N TRP A 54 0.03 -6.73 7.62
CA TRP A 54 1.06 -6.24 8.55
C TRP A 54 1.61 -7.36 9.43
N ILE A 55 0.75 -8.30 9.86
CA ILE A 55 1.18 -9.51 10.58
C ILE A 55 2.07 -10.36 9.68
N ALA A 56 1.65 -10.64 8.44
CA ALA A 56 2.41 -11.49 7.52
C ALA A 56 3.72 -10.87 7.03
N GLU A 57 3.84 -9.54 7.12
CA GLU A 57 5.07 -8.76 6.88
C GLU A 57 5.97 -8.63 8.12
N ASP A 58 5.58 -9.21 9.27
CA ASP A 58 6.27 -9.09 10.56
C ASP A 58 6.38 -7.63 11.08
N PHE A 59 5.45 -6.74 10.72
CA PHE A 59 5.46 -5.35 11.21
C PHE A 59 4.92 -5.21 12.63
N ILE A 60 4.04 -6.13 13.01
CA ILE A 60 3.43 -6.19 14.33
C ILE A 60 4.26 -7.15 15.18
N THR A 61 4.71 -6.67 16.33
CA THR A 61 5.50 -7.46 17.28
C THR A 61 4.68 -7.78 18.52
N HIS A 62 4.98 -8.90 19.18
CA HIS A 62 4.41 -9.23 20.47
C HIS A 62 4.96 -8.26 21.52
N THR A 63 4.20 -7.20 21.82
CA THR A 63 4.51 -6.27 22.89
C THR A 63 4.02 -6.77 24.25
N ASN A 64 2.95 -7.57 24.27
CA ASN A 64 2.38 -8.18 25.48
C ASN A 64 2.26 -9.72 25.32
N PRO A 65 2.53 -10.51 26.38
CA PRO A 65 2.41 -11.97 26.34
C PRO A 65 0.97 -12.49 26.14
N GLU A 66 -0.04 -11.69 26.48
CA GLU A 66 -1.44 -12.12 26.57
C GLU A 66 -2.31 -11.68 25.38
N GLY A 67 -1.81 -10.79 24.50
CA GLY A 67 -2.58 -10.23 23.38
C GLY A 67 -2.23 -10.89 22.04
N SER A 68 -3.25 -11.10 21.20
CA SER A 68 -3.05 -11.58 19.83
C SER A 68 -2.41 -10.49 18.95
N LEU A 69 -1.61 -10.90 17.95
CA LEU A 69 -1.04 -9.96 16.97
C LEU A 69 -2.15 -9.16 16.24
N PHE A 70 -3.31 -9.77 16.05
CA PHE A 70 -4.46 -9.12 15.44
C PHE A 70 -5.00 -7.97 16.30
N GLU A 71 -5.14 -8.17 17.62
CA GLU A 71 -5.56 -7.10 18.54
C GLU A 71 -4.55 -5.95 18.59
N VAL A 72 -3.25 -6.25 18.57
CA VAL A 72 -2.21 -5.21 18.46
C VAL A 72 -2.37 -4.43 17.16
N GLY A 73 -2.61 -5.13 16.04
CA GLY A 73 -2.89 -4.51 14.75
C GLY A 73 -4.16 -3.66 14.73
N CYS A 74 -5.23 -4.08 15.43
CA CYS A 74 -6.42 -3.26 15.63
C CYS A 74 -6.11 -1.98 16.41
N GLY A 75 -5.23 -2.05 17.41
CA GLY A 75 -4.72 -0.88 18.13
C GLY A 75 -4.02 0.09 17.18
N TYR A 76 -3.09 -0.42 16.36
CA TYR A 76 -2.37 0.39 15.38
C TYR A 76 -3.31 1.07 14.37
N PHE A 77 -4.28 0.32 13.86
CA PHE A 77 -5.30 0.86 12.97
C PHE A 77 -6.09 1.99 13.64
N SER A 78 -6.50 1.80 14.89
CA SER A 78 -7.27 2.79 15.66
C SER A 78 -6.47 4.07 15.91
N GLU A 79 -5.17 3.95 16.20
CA GLU A 79 -4.28 5.11 16.35
C GLU A 79 -4.17 5.92 15.05
N MET A 80 -4.06 5.26 13.89
CA MET A 80 -4.02 5.94 12.59
C MET A 80 -5.33 6.64 12.23
N VAL A 81 -6.47 6.07 12.61
CA VAL A 81 -7.78 6.72 12.48
C VAL A 81 -7.84 7.94 13.38
N ASN A 82 -7.43 7.82 14.65
CA ASN A 82 -7.43 8.92 15.60
C ASN A 82 -6.47 10.05 15.21
N SER A 83 -5.35 9.73 14.54
CA SER A 83 -4.41 10.73 14.02
C SER A 83 -4.84 11.31 12.67
N GLY A 84 -5.99 10.92 12.12
CA GLY A 84 -6.52 11.40 10.84
C GLY A 84 -5.74 10.91 9.60
N MET A 85 -4.91 9.86 9.75
CA MET A 85 -4.14 9.29 8.64
C MET A 85 -4.98 8.33 7.80
N ILE A 86 -5.95 7.68 8.43
CA ILE A 86 -6.91 6.79 7.78
C ILE A 86 -8.30 7.37 7.99
N GLN A 87 -9.07 7.45 6.91
CA GLN A 87 -10.47 7.86 6.97
C GLN A 87 -11.35 6.63 7.15
N PRO A 88 -12.06 6.49 8.29
CA PRO A 88 -12.96 5.37 8.51
C PRO A 88 -14.23 5.51 7.66
N CYS A 89 -14.71 4.38 7.14
CA CYS A 89 -16.02 4.24 6.54
C CYS A 89 -16.93 3.50 7.53
N ILE A 90 -17.92 4.22 8.04
CA ILE A 90 -18.85 3.72 9.04
C ILE A 90 -20.06 3.11 8.33
N ASP A 91 -20.43 1.90 8.71
CA ASP A 91 -21.62 1.24 8.18
C ASP A 91 -22.93 1.78 8.81
N PHE A 92 -24.07 1.26 8.36
CA PHE A 92 -25.38 1.65 8.89
C PHE A 92 -25.59 1.29 10.38
N LYS A 93 -24.71 0.47 10.97
CA LYS A 93 -24.73 0.07 12.38
C LYS A 93 -23.75 0.89 13.24
N GLY A 94 -23.05 1.86 12.65
CA GLY A 94 -22.06 2.66 13.38
C GLY A 94 -20.71 1.97 13.53
N VAL A 95 -20.45 0.88 12.82
CA VAL A 95 -19.21 0.09 12.92
C VAL A 95 -18.25 0.48 11.80
N VAL A 96 -16.98 0.68 12.15
CA VAL A 96 -15.90 0.87 11.17
C VAL A 96 -15.53 -0.48 10.58
N THR A 97 -16.17 -0.83 9.46
CA THR A 97 -15.86 -2.07 8.72
C THR A 97 -14.83 -1.84 7.63
N ARG A 98 -14.72 -0.59 7.16
CA ARG A 98 -13.91 -0.22 6.00
C ARG A 98 -13.21 1.11 6.23
N CYS A 99 -12.24 1.44 5.40
CA CYS A 99 -11.57 2.72 5.42
C CYS A 99 -11.01 3.11 4.06
N ARG A 100 -10.61 4.38 3.94
CA ARG A 100 -9.92 4.94 2.78
C ARG A 100 -8.72 5.76 3.25
N LEU A 101 -7.75 5.91 2.38
CA LEU A 101 -6.72 6.93 2.53
C LEU A 101 -7.19 8.19 1.83
N HIS A 102 -7.05 9.35 2.48
CA HIS A 102 -7.23 10.62 1.79
C HIS A 102 -6.10 10.80 0.76
N ASP A 103 -6.41 11.34 -0.42
CA ASP A 103 -5.45 11.54 -1.53
C ASP A 103 -4.14 12.22 -1.11
N MET A 104 -4.20 13.19 -0.19
CA MET A 104 -2.99 13.85 0.32
C MET A 104 -2.12 12.89 1.16
N VAL A 105 -2.74 12.01 1.96
CA VAL A 105 -2.05 10.97 2.73
C VAL A 105 -1.43 9.96 1.78
N LEU A 106 -2.23 9.44 0.83
CA LEU A 106 -1.76 8.51 -0.19
C LEU A 106 -0.58 9.08 -0.97
N GLY A 107 -0.69 10.34 -1.42
CA GLY A 107 0.38 11.03 -2.12
C GLY A 107 1.66 11.19 -1.29
N LEU A 108 1.54 11.47 0.01
CA LEU A 108 2.69 11.54 0.92
C LEU A 108 3.37 10.16 1.06
N ILE A 109 2.60 9.12 1.39
CA ILE A 109 3.19 7.79 1.65
C ILE A 109 3.75 7.16 0.37
N CYS A 110 3.17 7.42 -0.80
CA CYS A 110 3.74 7.00 -2.08
C CYS A 110 5.07 7.69 -2.37
N SER A 111 5.19 9.00 -2.07
CA SER A 111 6.47 9.73 -2.18
C SER A 111 7.54 9.14 -1.26
N LEU A 112 7.22 8.97 0.02
CA LEU A 112 8.16 8.40 1.00
C LEU A 112 8.54 6.96 0.65
N SER A 113 7.57 6.15 0.21
CA SER A 113 7.81 4.76 -0.21
C SER A 113 8.76 4.70 -1.40
N SER A 114 8.65 5.65 -2.33
CA SER A 114 9.57 5.82 -3.46
C SER A 114 10.99 6.08 -3.00
N GLU A 115 11.16 7.06 -2.11
CA GLU A 115 12.45 7.50 -1.60
C GLU A 115 13.16 6.39 -0.83
N GLU A 116 12.40 5.58 -0.07
CA GLU A 116 12.91 4.47 0.73
C GLU A 116 12.96 3.13 -0.03
N ASN A 117 12.50 3.08 -1.28
CA ASN A 117 12.31 1.85 -2.05
C ASN A 117 11.52 0.78 -1.26
N PHE A 118 10.43 1.20 -0.60
CA PHE A 118 9.68 0.38 0.34
C PHE A 118 8.64 -0.52 -0.36
N VAL A 119 7.84 0.05 -1.27
CA VAL A 119 6.87 -0.61 -2.15
C VAL A 119 7.09 -0.16 -3.58
N THR A 120 7.16 -1.12 -4.50
CA THR A 120 7.17 -0.90 -5.94
C THR A 120 5.74 -1.00 -6.47
N ILE A 121 5.22 0.10 -7.01
CA ILE A 121 3.88 0.15 -7.61
C ILE A 121 4.00 0.08 -9.12
N LEU A 122 3.26 -0.84 -9.73
CA LEU A 122 3.10 -0.97 -11.17
C LEU A 122 1.71 -0.50 -11.59
N ASN A 123 1.65 0.73 -12.11
CA ASN A 123 0.44 1.38 -12.60
C ASN A 123 0.75 2.17 -13.88
N HIS A 124 0.19 1.75 -15.01
CA HIS A 124 0.47 2.32 -16.33
C HIS A 124 -0.20 3.69 -16.53
N THR A 125 -1.41 3.87 -15.99
CA THR A 125 -2.20 5.12 -16.12
C THR A 125 -1.49 6.37 -15.60
N GLN A 126 -0.56 6.20 -14.67
CA GLN A 126 0.14 7.32 -14.01
C GLN A 126 1.59 7.48 -14.49
N GLY A 127 2.13 6.57 -15.33
CA GLY A 127 3.52 6.62 -15.80
C GLY A 127 4.59 6.44 -14.70
N TYR A 128 4.18 6.10 -13.49
CA TYR A 128 5.06 5.98 -12.33
C TYR A 128 5.52 4.54 -12.15
N CYS A 129 6.74 4.22 -12.59
CA CYS A 129 7.51 3.13 -12.00
C CYS A 129 8.21 3.71 -10.76
N ILE A 130 7.55 3.60 -9.61
CA ILE A 130 8.07 4.14 -8.34
C ILE A 130 9.06 3.14 -7.75
N SER A 131 10.29 3.05 -8.31
CA SER A 131 11.52 2.51 -7.68
C SER A 131 12.57 2.03 -8.70
N SER A 132 13.82 1.90 -8.24
CA SER A 132 14.88 1.20 -8.96
C SER A 132 14.63 -0.32 -9.00
N PRO A 133 14.77 -1.00 -10.14
CA PRO A 133 14.37 -2.41 -10.35
C PRO A 133 15.25 -3.45 -9.60
N SER A 134 16.26 -3.03 -8.84
CA SER A 134 17.29 -3.92 -8.29
C SER A 134 17.00 -4.51 -6.90
N ASN A 135 16.06 -3.95 -6.12
CA ASN A 135 15.75 -4.43 -4.76
C ASN A 135 14.26 -4.36 -4.42
N VAL A 136 13.41 -5.01 -5.21
CA VAL A 136 11.96 -5.01 -4.98
C VAL A 136 11.60 -6.02 -3.91
N ARG A 137 11.01 -5.55 -2.81
CA ARG A 137 10.55 -6.39 -1.69
C ARG A 137 9.04 -6.54 -1.66
N ARG A 138 8.31 -5.51 -2.06
CA ARG A 138 6.85 -5.44 -2.02
C ARG A 138 6.35 -4.89 -3.32
N LEU A 139 5.48 -5.64 -3.97
CA LEU A 139 5.00 -5.33 -5.31
C LEU A 139 3.49 -5.10 -5.25
N SER A 140 3.04 -3.95 -5.74
CA SER A 140 1.63 -3.68 -5.98
C SER A 140 1.38 -3.59 -7.49
N ILE A 141 0.43 -4.37 -7.98
CA ILE A 141 0.07 -4.48 -9.39
C ILE A 141 -1.37 -3.98 -9.52
N GLN A 142 -1.59 -2.79 -10.06
CA GLN A 142 -2.90 -2.13 -10.03
C GLN A 142 -3.59 -2.10 -11.39
N ASN A 143 -2.97 -1.47 -12.37
CA ASN A 143 -3.57 -1.29 -13.69
C ASN A 143 -2.48 -1.34 -14.77
N ILE A 144 -2.35 -2.47 -15.45
CA ILE A 144 -1.44 -2.62 -16.58
C ILE A 144 -2.28 -2.90 -17.81
N SER A 145 -2.08 -2.13 -18.88
CA SER A 145 -2.77 -2.33 -20.16
C SER A 145 -2.22 -3.57 -20.87
N GLU A 146 -3.06 -4.22 -21.69
CA GLU A 146 -2.68 -5.42 -22.47
C GLU A 146 -1.70 -5.12 -23.62
N ASP A 147 -1.57 -3.84 -24.00
CA ASP A 147 -0.89 -3.39 -25.21
C ASP A 147 0.61 -3.10 -25.04
N ASP A 148 1.10 -3.04 -23.80
CA ASP A 148 2.49 -2.67 -23.48
C ASP A 148 3.22 -3.79 -22.70
N GLN A 149 2.99 -5.02 -23.15
CA GLN A 149 3.55 -6.22 -22.54
C GLN A 149 5.07 -6.11 -22.37
N THR A 150 5.52 -6.37 -21.14
CA THR A 150 6.81 -6.99 -20.73
C THR A 150 8.01 -6.16 -20.31
N LYS A 151 8.17 -4.87 -20.65
CA LYS A 151 9.50 -4.23 -20.46
C LYS A 151 9.91 -3.94 -18.99
N PRO A 152 9.07 -3.36 -18.12
CA PRO A 152 9.47 -3.11 -16.73
C PRO A 152 9.56 -4.39 -15.89
N LEU A 153 8.66 -5.34 -16.18
CA LEU A 153 8.42 -6.56 -15.41
C LEU A 153 9.44 -7.67 -15.68
N ALA A 154 10.01 -7.74 -16.89
CA ALA A 154 11.03 -8.73 -17.25
C ALA A 154 12.44 -8.38 -16.73
N SER A 155 12.72 -7.09 -16.52
CA SER A 155 14.02 -6.60 -16.03
C SER A 155 14.12 -6.53 -14.50
N MET A 156 13.00 -6.63 -13.79
CA MET A 156 12.94 -6.54 -12.34
C MET A 156 13.43 -7.83 -11.67
N SER A 157 14.30 -7.68 -10.66
CA SER A 157 14.75 -8.82 -9.85
C SER A 157 13.62 -9.35 -8.96
N LYS A 158 13.32 -10.64 -9.08
CA LYS A 158 12.22 -11.32 -8.35
C LYS A 158 12.69 -12.05 -7.09
N SER A 159 14.00 -12.15 -6.88
CA SER A 159 14.59 -12.99 -5.83
C SER A 159 14.36 -12.47 -4.41
N GLN A 160 14.00 -11.19 -4.24
CA GLN A 160 13.81 -10.56 -2.93
C GLN A 160 12.36 -10.15 -2.66
N VAL A 161 11.43 -10.46 -3.56
CA VAL A 161 10.01 -10.11 -3.42
C VAL A 161 9.37 -11.00 -2.36
N ARG A 162 8.86 -10.35 -1.31
CA ARG A 162 8.20 -10.96 -0.14
C ARG A 162 6.70 -10.75 -0.13
N SER A 163 6.21 -9.69 -0.77
CA SER A 163 4.79 -9.40 -0.88
C SER A 163 4.40 -9.03 -2.30
N ILE A 164 3.28 -9.59 -2.76
CA ILE A 164 2.63 -9.25 -4.01
C ILE A 164 1.15 -9.01 -3.72
N THR A 165 0.67 -7.82 -4.07
CA THR A 165 -0.75 -7.48 -4.06
C THR A 165 -1.17 -7.12 -5.48
N THR A 166 -2.20 -7.79 -5.99
CA THR A 166 -2.73 -7.56 -7.34
C THR A 166 -4.17 -7.10 -7.25
N PHE A 167 -4.50 -6.03 -7.98
CA PHE A 167 -5.85 -5.51 -8.08
C PHE A 167 -6.42 -5.75 -9.49
N PRO A 168 -7.75 -5.94 -9.64
CA PRO A 168 -8.38 -6.05 -10.94
C PRO A 168 -8.15 -4.77 -11.78
N PRO A 169 -7.95 -4.89 -13.11
CA PRO A 169 -7.98 -6.12 -13.92
C PRO A 169 -6.62 -6.84 -14.04
N ALA A 170 -5.59 -6.45 -13.28
CA ALA A 170 -4.19 -6.79 -13.57
C ALA A 170 -3.79 -8.26 -13.33
N ILE A 171 -4.70 -9.13 -12.87
CA ILE A 171 -4.39 -10.55 -12.58
C ILE A 171 -3.89 -11.34 -13.79
N ASN A 172 -4.36 -11.01 -15.00
CA ASN A 172 -3.92 -11.66 -16.23
C ASN A 172 -2.43 -11.43 -16.56
N GLN A 173 -1.79 -10.49 -15.85
CA GLN A 173 -0.39 -10.14 -16.03
C GLN A 173 0.52 -10.64 -14.91
N MET A 174 -0.03 -11.44 -13.99
CA MET A 174 0.76 -12.04 -12.93
C MET A 174 1.80 -13.03 -13.46
N PHE A 175 2.94 -13.06 -12.77
CA PHE A 175 4.01 -13.99 -13.07
C PHE A 175 3.74 -15.39 -12.53
N ALA A 176 4.47 -16.37 -13.06
CA ALA A 176 4.60 -17.67 -12.42
C ALA A 176 5.15 -17.48 -10.99
N LEU A 177 4.36 -17.91 -9.99
CA LEU A 177 4.71 -17.79 -8.57
C LEU A 177 6.03 -18.51 -8.24
N SER A 178 6.40 -19.52 -9.04
CA SER A 178 7.68 -20.23 -8.95
C SER A 178 8.91 -19.32 -9.10
N SER A 179 8.76 -18.11 -9.65
CA SER A 179 9.84 -17.13 -9.75
C SER A 179 10.14 -16.36 -8.46
N PHE A 180 9.31 -16.51 -7.42
CA PHE A 180 9.47 -15.80 -6.13
C PHE A 180 9.88 -16.78 -5.03
N GLY A 181 11.17 -16.88 -4.75
CA GLY A 181 11.71 -17.83 -3.77
C GLY A 181 11.49 -17.45 -2.29
N VAL A 182 11.06 -16.23 -1.99
CA VAL A 182 10.92 -15.71 -0.60
C VAL A 182 9.55 -15.05 -0.35
N LEU A 183 8.55 -15.36 -1.19
CA LEU A 183 7.21 -14.79 -1.09
C LEU A 183 6.54 -15.25 0.22
N ARG A 184 6.00 -14.28 0.97
CA ARG A 184 5.27 -14.48 2.23
C ARG A 184 3.81 -14.04 2.11
N VAL A 185 3.56 -12.96 1.38
CA VAL A 185 2.23 -12.38 1.20
C VAL A 185 1.86 -12.45 -0.29
N LEU A 186 0.74 -13.09 -0.57
CA LEU A 186 0.11 -13.07 -1.89
C LEU A 186 -1.35 -12.66 -1.71
N ASP A 187 -1.71 -11.49 -2.20
CA ASP A 187 -3.08 -10.99 -2.19
C ASP A 187 -3.61 -10.81 -3.60
N LEU A 188 -4.66 -11.57 -3.91
CA LEU A 188 -5.39 -11.60 -5.18
C LEU A 188 -6.87 -11.28 -4.98
N ASN A 189 -7.22 -10.64 -3.86
CA ASN A 189 -8.61 -10.32 -3.54
C ASN A 189 -9.28 -9.51 -4.66
N GLY A 190 -10.52 -9.89 -4.98
CA GLY A 190 -11.30 -9.28 -6.06
C GLY A 190 -10.87 -9.66 -7.48
N CYS A 191 -9.75 -10.39 -7.65
CA CYS A 191 -9.30 -10.81 -8.98
C CYS A 191 -9.95 -12.13 -9.42
N HIS A 192 -10.45 -12.16 -10.65
CA HIS A 192 -10.99 -13.37 -11.26
C HIS A 192 -9.96 -13.98 -12.21
N VAL A 193 -9.41 -15.14 -11.84
CA VAL A 193 -8.59 -15.94 -12.77
C VAL A 193 -9.53 -16.54 -13.81
N ALA A 194 -9.44 -16.08 -15.05
CA ALA A 194 -10.15 -16.74 -16.14
C ALA A 194 -9.65 -18.19 -16.24
N LYS A 195 -10.55 -19.17 -16.12
CA LYS A 195 -10.23 -20.56 -16.43
C LYS A 195 -9.96 -20.63 -17.94
N LYS A 196 -8.70 -20.86 -18.31
CA LYS A 196 -8.34 -21.31 -19.65
C LYS A 196 -8.70 -22.78 -19.82
#